data_AF-A0A346SLZ7-F1
#
_entry.id   AF-A0A346SLZ7-F1
#
_cell.length_a   1.000
_cell.length_b   1.000
_cell.length_c   1.000
_cell.angle_alpha   90.00
_cell.angle_beta   90.00
_cell.angle_gamma   90.00
#
_symmetry.space_group_name_H-M   'P 1'
#
loop_
_entity.id
_entity.type
_entity.pdbx_description
1 polymer ?
#
loop_
_entity_poly.entity_id
_entity_poly.type
_entity_poly.pdbx_seq_one_letter_code
_entity_poly.pdbx_strand_id
1 'polypeptide(L)'
;MIDQLKRLFDRKTYAAVRYDAAKQHANSADMVAVLNADPYLMVADAGLRLISVFDDLHYDRADLDMLSAPMRRRALKKHAPFEYFQRSGSVIENCAADIRIHMPKFRALGASPFDALRETSMRPQDYALLTPTQAAAQMIAAYEVDTAKERLAALVLKHPANLLRLFDFLEPTPSKAAVREMLGELLFLQRAAVAKEPLKSRRALR
;
A
#
# COMPACT_ATOMS: atom_id res chain seq x y z
N MET A 1 2.03 46.10 8.03
CA MET A 1 0.92 45.10 8.04
C MET A 1 0.61 44.50 6.66
N ILE A 2 0.93 45.19 5.54
CA ILE A 2 0.81 44.63 4.18
C ILE A 2 1.97 43.67 3.81
N ASP A 3 3.14 43.80 4.45
CA ASP A 3 4.32 42.95 4.16
C ASP A 3 4.28 41.52 4.73
N GLN A 4 3.42 41.23 5.70
CA GLN A 4 3.24 39.86 6.18
C GLN A 4 2.32 39.02 5.26
N LEU A 5 1.46 39.68 4.47
CA LEU A 5 0.59 39.01 3.49
C LEU A 5 1.29 38.69 2.17
N LYS A 6 2.35 39.43 1.80
CA LYS A 6 3.18 39.12 0.61
C LYS A 6 4.00 37.83 0.75
N ARG A 7 4.36 37.42 1.97
CA ARG A 7 5.08 36.16 2.22
C ARG A 7 4.20 34.90 2.15
N LEU A 8 2.88 35.07 2.14
CA LEU A 8 1.92 33.96 2.07
C LEU A 8 1.50 33.59 0.64
N PHE A 9 1.88 34.39 -0.38
CA PHE A 9 1.35 34.23 -1.74
C PHE A 9 2.35 34.17 -2.89
N ASP A 10 3.66 34.12 -2.64
CA ASP A 10 4.63 33.86 -3.72
C ASP A 10 4.79 32.34 -3.96
N ARG A 11 3.74 31.77 -4.55
CA ARG A 11 3.67 30.40 -5.06
C ARG A 11 4.31 30.32 -6.46
N LYS A 12 5.03 29.22 -6.67
CA LYS A 12 5.35 28.54 -7.95
C LYS A 12 6.46 29.14 -8.83
N THR A 13 7.63 28.54 -8.64
CA THR A 13 8.36 27.91 -9.76
C THR A 13 8.72 26.50 -9.35
N TYR A 14 7.97 25.50 -9.84
CA TYR A 14 8.47 24.13 -9.90
C TYR A 14 9.52 24.09 -11.00
N ALA A 15 10.75 24.48 -10.64
CA ALA A 15 11.92 24.29 -11.48
C ALA A 15 12.24 22.79 -11.50
N ALA A 16 12.44 22.27 -12.72
CA ALA A 16 12.63 20.86 -13.03
C ALA A 16 13.70 20.19 -12.16
N VAL A 17 13.29 19.21 -11.35
CA VAL A 17 14.22 18.28 -10.73
C VAL A 17 14.58 17.22 -11.77
N ARG A 18 15.58 17.51 -12.60
CA ARG A 18 16.38 16.49 -13.25
C ARG A 18 17.46 16.06 -12.26
N TYR A 19 17.16 15.05 -11.46
CA TYR A 19 18.15 14.38 -10.61
C TYR A 19 18.09 12.88 -10.93
N ASP A 20 19.11 12.42 -11.66
CA ASP A 20 19.67 11.06 -11.61
C ASP A 20 18.71 9.84 -11.65
N ALA A 21 17.67 9.92 -12.48
CA ALA A 21 16.85 8.77 -12.86
C ALA A 21 17.68 7.52 -13.28
N ALA A 22 18.85 7.73 -13.90
CA ALA A 22 19.65 6.66 -14.48
C ALA A 22 20.29 5.68 -13.46
N LYS A 23 20.50 6.06 -12.19
CA LYS A 23 21.00 5.13 -11.15
C LYS A 23 19.90 4.47 -10.32
N GLN A 24 18.71 5.10 -10.23
CA GLN A 24 17.57 4.56 -9.49
C GLN A 24 16.83 3.44 -10.24
N HIS A 25 16.82 3.47 -11.57
CA HIS A 25 16.00 2.54 -12.36
C HIS A 25 16.46 1.09 -12.35
N ALA A 26 17.76 0.82 -12.27
CA ALA A 26 18.27 -0.55 -12.20
C ALA A 26 17.83 -1.24 -10.90
N ASN A 27 17.92 -0.55 -9.77
CA ASN A 27 17.55 -1.12 -8.47
C ASN A 27 16.02 -1.17 -8.27
N SER A 28 15.26 -0.20 -8.78
CA SER A 28 13.81 -0.17 -8.60
C SER A 28 13.06 -1.22 -9.43
N ALA A 29 13.46 -1.44 -10.69
CA ALA A 29 12.79 -2.41 -11.56
C ALA A 29 13.04 -3.85 -11.07
N ASP A 30 14.27 -4.15 -10.67
CA ASP A 30 14.64 -5.45 -10.10
C ASP A 30 13.94 -5.70 -8.75
N MET A 31 13.84 -4.67 -7.90
CA MET A 31 13.04 -4.74 -6.67
C MET A 31 11.58 -5.06 -6.98
N VAL A 32 10.94 -4.33 -7.90
CA VAL A 32 9.54 -4.55 -8.29
C VAL A 32 9.36 -5.99 -8.80
N ALA A 33 10.27 -6.48 -9.64
CA ALA A 33 10.22 -7.84 -10.16
C ALA A 33 10.33 -8.89 -9.04
N VAL A 34 11.28 -8.74 -8.12
CA VAL A 34 11.46 -9.67 -6.99
C VAL A 34 10.29 -9.65 -6.02
N LEU A 35 9.74 -8.47 -5.72
CA LEU A 35 8.54 -8.34 -4.91
C LEU A 35 7.36 -9.01 -5.63
N ASN A 36 7.14 -8.72 -6.91
CA ASN A 36 6.01 -9.30 -7.66
C ASN A 36 6.14 -10.80 -7.93
N ALA A 37 7.36 -11.36 -7.91
CA ALA A 37 7.58 -12.79 -7.93
C ALA A 37 7.32 -13.44 -6.56
N ASP A 38 7.33 -12.67 -5.46
CA ASP A 38 7.07 -13.21 -4.14
C ASP A 38 5.59 -13.59 -3.97
N PRO A 39 5.29 -14.72 -3.32
CA PRO A 39 3.92 -15.09 -3.01
C PRO A 39 3.23 -14.13 -2.04
N TYR A 40 3.98 -13.50 -1.11
CA TYR A 40 3.43 -12.74 0.01
C TYR A 40 3.71 -11.25 -0.09
N LEU A 41 4.48 -10.81 -1.07
CA LEU A 41 4.74 -9.40 -1.33
C LEU A 41 4.37 -9.08 -2.77
N MET A 42 4.00 -7.84 -3.01
CA MET A 42 3.92 -7.27 -4.35
C MET A 42 3.85 -5.76 -4.27
N VAL A 43 4.20 -5.10 -5.36
CA VAL A 43 3.80 -3.70 -5.57
C VAL A 43 2.34 -3.72 -5.99
N ALA A 44 1.46 -3.39 -5.05
CA ALA A 44 0.01 -3.43 -5.25
C ALA A 44 -0.47 -2.30 -6.15
N ASP A 45 0.15 -1.13 -6.03
CA ASP A 45 -0.10 -0.01 -6.94
C ASP A 45 1.16 0.84 -7.07
N ALA A 46 1.71 0.93 -8.29
CA ALA A 46 2.91 1.70 -8.56
C ALA A 46 2.64 3.23 -8.54
N GLY A 47 1.45 3.67 -8.97
CA GLY A 47 1.08 5.09 -8.99
C GLY A 47 0.93 5.67 -7.59
N LEU A 48 0.34 4.89 -6.67
CA LEU A 48 0.20 5.22 -5.26
C LEU A 48 1.41 4.79 -4.41
N ARG A 49 2.40 4.10 -5.00
CA ARG A 49 3.61 3.60 -4.32
C ARG A 49 3.28 2.71 -3.12
N LEU A 50 2.35 1.79 -3.34
CA LEU A 50 1.87 0.85 -2.33
C LEU A 50 2.50 -0.52 -2.55
N ILE A 51 3.09 -1.05 -1.49
CA ILE A 51 3.55 -2.43 -1.38
C ILE A 51 2.55 -3.15 -0.49
N SER A 52 1.95 -4.23 -1.00
CA SER A 52 1.12 -5.11 -0.21
C SER A 52 1.97 -6.25 0.34
N VAL A 53 1.81 -6.55 1.61
CA VAL A 53 2.27 -7.79 2.23
C VAL A 53 1.06 -8.61 2.66
N PHE A 54 0.95 -9.84 2.17
CA PHE A 54 -0.11 -10.80 2.48
C PHE A 54 0.40 -11.82 3.50
N ASP A 55 -0.45 -12.25 4.43
CA ASP A 55 -0.10 -13.26 5.44
C ASP A 55 -0.84 -14.58 5.15
N ASP A 56 -2.15 -14.59 5.37
CA ASP A 56 -2.99 -15.76 5.18
C ASP A 56 -4.42 -15.45 4.69
N LEU A 57 -5.20 -16.51 4.48
CA LEU A 57 -6.58 -16.41 4.02
C LEU A 57 -7.61 -16.22 5.15
N HIS A 58 -7.18 -16.27 6.41
CA HIS A 58 -8.06 -16.19 7.57
C HIS A 58 -7.95 -14.79 8.17
N TYR A 59 -8.75 -13.87 7.64
CA TYR A 59 -8.77 -12.50 8.11
C TYR A 59 -9.09 -12.42 9.61
N ASP A 60 -8.12 -11.96 10.40
CA ASP A 60 -8.37 -11.60 11.79
C ASP A 60 -8.77 -10.12 11.90
N ARG A 61 -8.88 -9.62 13.14
CA ARG A 61 -9.16 -8.19 13.38
C ARG A 61 -7.94 -7.29 13.18
N ALA A 62 -6.74 -7.81 13.37
CA ALA A 62 -5.51 -7.04 13.25
C ALA A 62 -5.15 -6.73 11.79
N ASP A 63 -5.68 -7.50 10.85
CA ASP A 63 -5.47 -7.37 9.39
C ASP A 63 -5.81 -5.97 8.81
N LEU A 64 -6.66 -5.22 9.52
CA LEU A 64 -7.00 -3.83 9.19
C LEU A 64 -6.06 -2.81 9.83
N ASP A 65 -5.52 -3.16 10.99
CA ASP A 65 -4.91 -2.19 11.90
C ASP A 65 -3.39 -2.18 11.75
N MET A 66 -2.74 -3.34 11.64
CA MET A 66 -1.28 -3.39 11.67
C MET A 66 -0.68 -4.57 10.93
N LEU A 67 0.50 -4.34 10.35
CA LEU A 67 1.35 -5.42 9.87
C LEU A 67 1.77 -6.33 11.02
N SER A 68 1.51 -7.63 10.87
CA SER A 68 1.97 -8.68 11.78
C SER A 68 3.52 -8.75 11.82
N ALA A 69 4.08 -9.32 12.89
CA ALA A 69 5.54 -9.51 12.96
C ALA A 69 6.08 -10.38 11.80
N PRO A 70 5.43 -11.50 11.42
CA PRO A 70 5.81 -12.27 10.23
C PRO A 70 5.81 -11.44 8.93
N MET A 71 4.78 -10.62 8.69
CA MET A 71 4.72 -9.73 7.52
C MET A 71 5.92 -8.76 7.48
N ARG A 72 6.22 -8.10 8.60
CA ARG A 72 7.34 -7.16 8.70
C ARG A 72 8.68 -7.85 8.43
N ARG A 73 8.89 -9.04 9.01
CA ARG A 73 10.11 -9.84 8.78
C ARG A 73 10.24 -10.28 7.33
N ARG A 74 9.13 -10.70 6.71
CA ARG A 74 9.10 -11.09 5.29
C ARG A 74 9.49 -9.91 4.40
N ALA A 75 8.90 -8.73 4.66
CA ALA A 75 9.23 -7.50 3.94
C ALA A 75 10.70 -7.15 4.09
N LEU A 76 11.22 -7.08 5.32
CA LEU A 76 12.64 -6.76 5.54
C LEU A 76 13.57 -7.76 4.83
N LYS A 77 13.31 -9.06 4.94
CA LYS A 77 14.11 -10.11 4.27
C LYS A 77 14.13 -9.95 2.75
N LYS A 78 13.01 -9.54 2.16
CA LYS A 78 12.85 -9.42 0.71
C LYS A 78 13.39 -8.13 0.14
N HIS A 79 13.49 -7.08 0.95
CA HIS A 79 14.13 -5.82 0.56
C HIS A 79 15.64 -5.81 0.86
N ALA A 80 16.14 -6.65 1.77
CA ALA A 80 17.56 -6.70 2.15
C ALA A 80 18.55 -6.87 0.97
N PRO A 81 18.28 -7.70 -0.07
CA PRO A 81 19.16 -7.79 -1.24
C PRO A 81 19.33 -6.48 -2.02
N PHE A 82 18.41 -5.53 -1.84
CA PHE A 82 18.41 -4.21 -2.47
C PHE A 82 18.90 -3.13 -1.51
N GLU A 83 19.69 -3.51 -0.49
CA GLU A 83 20.31 -2.60 0.49
C GLU A 83 19.32 -1.77 1.31
N TYR A 84 18.13 -2.34 1.54
CA TYR A 84 17.16 -1.78 2.48
C TYR A 84 17.37 -2.36 3.87
N PHE A 85 17.42 -1.48 4.88
CA PHE A 85 17.64 -1.84 6.27
C PHE A 85 16.59 -1.23 7.19
N GLN A 86 16.32 -1.90 8.31
CA GLN A 86 15.40 -1.37 9.32
C GLN A 86 16.02 -0.13 9.98
N ARG A 87 15.42 1.05 9.77
CA ARG A 87 15.89 2.31 10.37
C ARG A 87 15.22 2.57 11.73
N SER A 88 13.93 2.29 11.82
CA SER A 88 13.12 2.44 13.04
C SER A 88 11.98 1.42 13.02
N GLY A 89 11.21 1.26 14.10
CA GLY A 89 10.08 0.30 14.14
C GLY A 89 8.95 0.52 13.12
N SER A 90 9.01 1.58 12.30
CA SER A 90 8.04 1.88 11.24
C SER A 90 8.67 2.26 9.90
N VAL A 91 10.00 2.16 9.75
CA VAL A 91 10.69 2.59 8.52
C VAL A 91 11.76 1.58 8.14
N ILE A 92 11.71 1.14 6.88
CA ILE A 92 12.81 0.45 6.18
C ILE A 92 13.40 1.47 5.18
N GLU A 93 14.71 1.58 5.11
CA GLU A 93 15.39 2.64 4.34
C GLU A 93 16.50 2.05 3.48
N ASN A 94 16.60 2.53 2.24
CA ASN A 94 17.80 2.43 1.43
C ASN A 94 18.41 3.85 1.34
N CYS A 95 19.53 4.05 2.03
CA CYS A 95 20.21 5.34 2.08
C CYS A 95 20.83 5.73 0.74
N ALA A 96 21.35 4.77 -0.02
CA ALA A 96 22.01 5.03 -1.30
C ALA A 96 21.03 5.49 -2.38
N ALA A 97 19.81 4.95 -2.36
CA ALA A 97 18.73 5.33 -3.27
C ALA A 97 17.89 6.52 -2.77
N ASP A 98 18.07 6.94 -1.51
CA ASP A 98 17.23 7.90 -0.80
C ASP A 98 15.74 7.51 -0.77
N ILE A 99 15.44 6.22 -0.61
CA ILE A 99 14.07 5.69 -0.58
C ILE A 99 13.74 5.14 0.80
N ARG A 100 12.55 5.51 1.29
CA ARG A 100 11.97 4.93 2.51
C ARG A 100 10.72 4.15 2.21
N ILE A 101 10.56 3.04 2.91
CA ILE A 101 9.35 2.23 2.97
C ILE A 101 8.77 2.42 4.36
N HIS A 102 7.62 3.09 4.41
CA HIS A 102 6.91 3.39 5.65
C HIS A 102 5.96 2.26 5.99
N MET A 103 5.89 1.91 7.27
CA MET A 103 4.90 1.00 7.85
C MET A 103 3.97 1.85 8.73
N PRO A 104 2.86 2.38 8.17
CA PRO A 104 1.96 3.24 8.92
C PRO A 104 1.47 2.57 10.21
N LYS A 105 1.29 3.38 11.25
CA LYS A 105 0.80 2.95 12.56
C LYS A 105 -0.41 3.79 12.95
N PHE A 106 -1.39 3.15 13.58
CA PHE A 106 -2.49 3.86 14.25
C PHE A 106 -1.95 4.79 15.33
N ARG A 107 -2.34 6.07 15.26
CA ARG A 107 -1.90 7.10 16.22
C ARG A 107 -2.95 7.45 17.26
N ALA A 108 -4.24 7.28 16.96
CA ALA A 108 -5.34 7.67 17.85
C ALA A 108 -6.43 6.60 17.93
N LEU A 109 -7.00 6.44 19.13
CA LEU A 109 -8.19 5.64 19.36
C LEU A 109 -9.39 6.31 18.67
N GLY A 110 -10.09 5.58 17.80
CA GLY A 110 -11.26 6.06 17.06
C GLY A 110 -10.99 6.59 15.65
N ALA A 111 -9.73 6.74 15.22
CA ALA A 111 -9.39 7.00 13.83
C ALA A 111 -9.62 5.74 12.97
N SER A 112 -9.97 5.92 11.69
CA SER A 112 -10.18 4.78 10.79
C SER A 112 -8.86 4.03 10.59
N PRO A 113 -8.85 2.68 10.61
CA PRO A 113 -7.72 1.84 10.24
C PRO A 113 -7.05 2.14 8.87
N PHE A 114 -7.63 3.05 8.09
CA PHE A 114 -7.13 3.47 6.78
C PHE A 114 -6.56 4.89 6.76
N ASP A 115 -6.73 5.66 7.84
CA ASP A 115 -6.18 7.02 7.97
C ASP A 115 -4.69 7.05 8.35
N ALA A 116 -4.15 5.93 8.86
CA ALA A 116 -2.75 5.88 9.28
C ALA A 116 -1.77 6.29 8.17
N LEU A 117 -2.08 5.99 6.90
CA LEU A 117 -1.25 6.42 5.79
C LEU A 117 -1.37 7.94 5.55
N ARG A 118 -2.56 8.52 5.67
CA ARG A 118 -2.80 9.96 5.49
C ARG A 118 -1.98 10.79 6.47
N GLU A 119 -1.80 10.28 7.69
CA GLU A 119 -0.99 10.91 8.75
C GLU A 119 0.52 10.60 8.65
N THR A 120 0.90 9.71 7.75
CA THR A 120 2.29 9.33 7.50
C THR A 120 2.88 10.27 6.46
N SER A 121 3.86 11.09 6.86
CA SER A 121 4.55 11.99 5.94
C SER A 121 5.45 11.18 5.00
N MET A 122 5.04 11.09 3.73
CA MET A 122 5.77 10.38 2.68
C MET A 122 6.28 11.36 1.61
N ARG A 123 7.54 11.18 1.21
CA ARG A 123 8.12 11.90 0.07
C ARG A 123 7.66 11.26 -1.25
N PRO A 124 7.77 11.95 -2.40
CA PRO A 124 7.36 11.42 -3.70
C PRO A 124 8.05 10.12 -4.14
N GLN A 125 9.25 9.84 -3.64
CA GLN A 125 10.00 8.61 -3.92
C GLN A 125 9.74 7.48 -2.90
N ASP A 126 9.08 7.78 -1.78
CA ASP A 126 8.85 6.82 -0.71
C ASP A 126 7.67 5.89 -1.04
N TYR A 127 7.67 4.72 -0.42
CA TYR A 127 6.63 3.69 -0.52
C TYR A 127 5.93 3.45 0.82
N ALA A 128 4.71 2.93 0.78
CA ALA A 128 4.00 2.42 1.94
C ALA A 128 3.91 0.90 1.90
N LEU A 129 4.23 0.22 3.01
CA LEU A 129 4.01 -1.20 3.20
C LEU A 129 2.71 -1.40 3.99
N LEU A 130 1.75 -2.07 3.38
CA LEU A 130 0.37 -2.20 3.87
C LEU A 130 -0.11 -3.66 3.81
N THR A 131 -1.10 -4.00 4.64
CA THR A 131 -1.89 -5.22 4.41
C THR A 131 -2.67 -5.08 3.09
N PRO A 132 -3.16 -6.19 2.49
CA PRO A 132 -3.95 -6.11 1.25
C PRO A 132 -5.22 -5.28 1.46
N THR A 133 -5.87 -5.40 2.62
CA THR A 133 -7.07 -4.63 2.94
C THR A 133 -6.79 -3.13 3.08
N GLN A 134 -5.66 -2.77 3.70
CA GLN A 134 -5.23 -1.37 3.76
C GLN A 134 -4.90 -0.83 2.36
N ALA A 135 -4.22 -1.61 1.51
CA ALA A 135 -3.91 -1.22 0.13
C ALA A 135 -5.20 -1.00 -0.70
N ALA A 136 -6.18 -1.89 -0.56
CA ALA A 136 -7.50 -1.76 -1.17
C ALA A 136 -8.19 -0.44 -0.75
N ALA A 137 -8.14 -0.08 0.53
CA ALA A 137 -8.71 1.18 1.03
C ALA A 137 -8.08 2.40 0.35
N GLN A 138 -6.76 2.41 0.16
CA GLN A 138 -6.06 3.52 -0.50
C GLN A 138 -6.43 3.62 -1.99
N MET A 139 -6.58 2.49 -2.69
CA MET A 139 -7.02 2.48 -4.10
C MET A 139 -8.43 3.08 -4.25
N ILE A 140 -9.34 2.71 -3.35
CA ILE A 140 -10.72 3.24 -3.33
C ILE A 140 -10.74 4.73 -3.01
N ALA A 141 -9.85 5.19 -2.12
CA ALA A 141 -9.79 6.60 -1.74
C ALA A 141 -9.17 7.48 -2.84
N ALA A 142 -8.30 6.93 -3.68
CA ALA A 142 -7.48 7.71 -4.61
C ALA A 142 -8.00 7.72 -6.05
N TYR A 143 -8.73 6.70 -6.48
CA TYR A 143 -9.14 6.53 -7.88
C TYR A 143 -10.65 6.67 -8.08
N GLU A 144 -11.02 7.04 -9.31
CA GLU A 144 -12.39 6.93 -9.80
C GLU A 144 -12.86 5.47 -9.81
N VAL A 145 -14.17 5.27 -9.74
CA VAL A 145 -14.85 3.98 -9.51
C VAL A 145 -14.31 2.85 -10.41
N ASP A 146 -14.23 3.08 -11.72
CA ASP A 146 -13.79 2.06 -12.68
C ASP A 146 -12.31 1.70 -12.51
N THR A 147 -11.44 2.70 -12.33
CA THR A 147 -10.02 2.46 -12.07
C THR A 147 -9.81 1.78 -10.73
N ALA A 148 -10.54 2.18 -9.68
CA ALA A 148 -10.49 1.51 -8.40
C ALA A 148 -10.89 0.04 -8.53
N LYS A 149 -11.95 -0.27 -9.28
CA LYS A 149 -12.38 -1.66 -9.56
C LYS A 149 -11.27 -2.48 -10.21
N GLU A 150 -10.65 -1.97 -11.27
CA GLU A 150 -9.57 -2.67 -11.97
C GLU A 150 -8.38 -2.96 -11.05
N ARG A 151 -7.97 -1.97 -10.24
CA ARG A 151 -6.86 -2.12 -9.28
C ARG A 151 -7.20 -3.13 -8.19
N LEU A 152 -8.43 -3.08 -7.66
CA LEU A 152 -8.92 -4.04 -6.66
C LEU A 152 -8.97 -5.45 -7.22
N ALA A 153 -9.46 -5.63 -8.45
CA ALA A 153 -9.49 -6.94 -9.11
C ALA A 153 -8.06 -7.52 -9.24
N ALA A 154 -7.10 -6.71 -9.70
CA ALA A 154 -5.71 -7.14 -9.79
C ALA A 154 -5.11 -7.51 -8.41
N LEU A 155 -5.43 -6.74 -7.37
CA LEU A 155 -5.00 -6.98 -6.00
C LEU A 155 -5.51 -8.33 -5.47
N VAL A 156 -6.82 -8.57 -5.50
CA VAL A 156 -7.45 -9.74 -4.83
C VAL A 156 -7.17 -11.07 -5.51
N LEU A 157 -6.78 -11.05 -6.79
CA LEU A 157 -6.34 -12.24 -7.51
C LEU A 157 -5.04 -12.82 -6.94
N LYS A 158 -4.17 -11.98 -6.37
CA LYS A 158 -2.87 -12.39 -5.83
C LYS A 158 -2.83 -12.29 -4.30
N HIS A 159 -3.30 -11.20 -3.73
CA HIS A 159 -3.35 -10.94 -2.29
C HIS A 159 -4.81 -10.67 -1.89
N PRO A 160 -5.56 -11.71 -1.50
CA PRO A 160 -6.93 -11.57 -1.00
C PRO A 160 -7.02 -10.53 0.12
N ALA A 161 -8.09 -9.74 0.11
CA ALA A 161 -8.37 -8.68 1.07
C ALA A 161 -9.72 -8.91 1.76
N ASN A 162 -9.86 -8.38 2.97
CA ASN A 162 -11.13 -8.42 3.71
C ASN A 162 -12.11 -7.35 3.19
N LEU A 163 -12.60 -7.56 1.96
CA LEU A 163 -13.45 -6.61 1.25
C LEU A 163 -14.78 -6.32 1.97
N LEU A 164 -15.34 -7.30 2.68
CA LEU A 164 -16.59 -7.10 3.43
C LEU A 164 -16.36 -6.08 4.54
N ARG A 165 -15.32 -6.31 5.33
CA ARG A 165 -15.01 -5.49 6.48
C ARG A 165 -14.45 -4.12 6.10
N LEU A 166 -13.76 -4.01 4.96
CA LEU A 166 -13.29 -2.76 4.39
C LEU A 166 -14.39 -1.68 4.35
N PHE A 167 -15.59 -2.03 3.89
CA PHE A 167 -16.70 -1.08 3.76
C PHE A 167 -17.35 -0.68 5.09
N ASP A 168 -17.02 -1.33 6.20
CA ASP A 168 -17.47 -0.92 7.54
C ASP A 168 -16.67 0.29 8.06
N PHE A 169 -15.45 0.49 7.56
CA PHE A 169 -14.52 1.54 8.03
C PHE A 169 -14.31 2.68 7.03
N LEU A 170 -14.78 2.53 5.80
CA LEU A 170 -14.71 3.58 4.79
C LEU A 170 -15.85 4.59 4.98
N GLU A 171 -15.52 5.88 5.02
CA GLU A 171 -16.55 6.93 5.08
C GLU A 171 -17.53 6.84 3.90
N PRO A 172 -18.84 6.95 4.13
CA PRO A 172 -19.87 6.79 3.10
C PRO A 172 -19.88 8.01 2.17
N THR A 173 -19.15 7.91 1.06
CA THR A 173 -19.16 8.90 -0.03
C THR A 173 -19.80 8.27 -1.28
N PRO A 174 -20.33 9.07 -2.22
CA PRO A 174 -20.96 8.53 -3.43
C PRO A 174 -20.04 7.58 -4.23
N SER A 175 -18.76 7.93 -4.39
CA SER A 175 -17.77 7.06 -5.05
C SER A 175 -17.62 5.72 -4.33
N LYS A 176 -17.50 5.74 -2.99
CA LYS A 176 -17.33 4.51 -2.20
C LYS A 176 -18.60 3.66 -2.18
N ALA A 177 -19.78 4.27 -2.22
CA ALA A 177 -21.04 3.55 -2.40
C ALA A 177 -21.09 2.84 -3.76
N ALA A 178 -20.68 3.50 -4.84
CA ALA A 178 -20.59 2.90 -6.16
C ALA A 178 -19.60 1.71 -6.20
N VAL A 179 -18.43 1.83 -5.56
CA VAL A 179 -17.51 0.67 -5.43
C VAL A 179 -18.15 -0.47 -4.62
N ARG A 180 -18.93 -0.15 -3.57
CA ARG A 180 -19.65 -1.14 -2.76
C ARG A 180 -20.69 -1.91 -3.56
N GLU A 181 -21.37 -1.29 -4.51
CA GLU A 181 -22.33 -1.98 -5.40
C GLU A 181 -21.64 -3.11 -6.21
N MET A 182 -20.37 -2.94 -6.54
CA MET A 182 -19.57 -3.93 -7.28
C MET A 182 -18.92 -5.00 -6.38
N LEU A 183 -19.14 -4.96 -5.06
CA LEU A 183 -18.53 -5.87 -4.10
C LEU A 183 -18.84 -7.34 -4.43
N GLY A 184 -20.03 -7.63 -4.97
CA GLY A 184 -20.40 -8.98 -5.39
C GLY A 184 -19.45 -9.58 -6.43
N GLU A 185 -19.08 -8.78 -7.44
CA GLU A 185 -18.13 -9.20 -8.48
C GLU A 185 -16.73 -9.42 -7.94
N LEU A 186 -16.23 -8.49 -7.10
CA LEU A 186 -14.91 -8.60 -6.48
C LEU A 186 -14.82 -9.81 -5.55
N LEU A 187 -15.86 -10.08 -4.75
CA LEU A 187 -15.94 -11.27 -3.91
C LEU A 187 -15.98 -12.56 -4.73
N PHE A 188 -16.69 -12.56 -5.86
CA PHE A 188 -16.71 -13.69 -6.77
C PHE A 188 -15.32 -13.98 -7.35
N LEU A 189 -14.63 -12.94 -7.84
CA LEU A 189 -13.26 -13.04 -8.35
C LEU A 189 -12.29 -13.56 -7.28
N GLN A 190 -12.32 -12.99 -6.08
CA GLN A 190 -11.48 -13.42 -4.98
C GLN A 190 -11.74 -14.87 -4.59
N ARG A 191 -13.01 -15.30 -4.48
CA ARG A 191 -13.37 -16.70 -4.18
C ARG A 191 -12.83 -17.65 -5.24
N ALA A 192 -12.96 -17.30 -6.51
CA ALA A 192 -12.44 -18.10 -7.61
C ALA A 192 -10.90 -18.22 -7.57
N ALA A 193 -10.19 -17.14 -7.19
CA ALA A 193 -8.74 -17.15 -7.03
C ALA A 193 -8.30 -18.00 -5.83
N VAL A 194 -8.95 -17.83 -4.68
CA VAL A 194 -8.65 -18.59 -3.45
C VAL A 194 -8.91 -20.09 -3.62
N ALA A 195 -9.89 -20.48 -4.42
CA ALA A 195 -10.19 -21.89 -4.70
C ALA A 195 -9.14 -22.59 -5.59
N LYS A 196 -8.16 -21.86 -6.14
CA LYS A 196 -7.16 -22.36 -7.08
C LYS A 196 -5.74 -22.17 -6.56
N GLU A 197 -4.80 -22.94 -7.09
CA GLU A 197 -3.38 -22.70 -6.86
C GLU A 197 -2.95 -21.35 -7.48
N PRO A 198 -2.01 -20.61 -6.86
CA PRO A 198 -1.24 -20.98 -5.67
C PRO A 198 -1.85 -20.51 -4.33
N LEU A 199 -3.07 -19.98 -4.33
CA LEU A 199 -3.70 -19.45 -3.10
C LEU A 199 -4.33 -20.55 -2.24
N LYS A 200 -4.94 -21.56 -2.87
CA LYS A 200 -5.59 -22.68 -2.18
C LYS A 200 -4.68 -23.38 -1.16
N SER A 201 -3.42 -23.59 -1.52
CA SER A 201 -2.44 -24.27 -0.65
C SER A 201 -1.60 -23.29 0.19
N ARG A 202 -1.88 -21.99 0.12
CA ARG A 202 -1.06 -20.96 0.74
C ARG A 202 -1.16 -21.03 2.26
N ARG A 203 -0.01 -21.07 2.92
CA ARG A 203 0.11 -21.07 4.38
C ARG A 203 0.42 -19.66 4.89
N ALA A 204 0.05 -19.38 6.14
CA ALA A 204 0.47 -18.16 6.83
C ALA A 204 1.99 -18.00 6.88
N LEU A 205 2.46 -16.76 6.96
CA LEU A 205 3.84 -16.42 7.25
C LEU A 205 4.22 -16.89 8.66
N ARG A 206 5.52 -17.15 8.87
CA ARG A 206 6.06 -17.67 10.13
C ARG A 206 7.10 -16.75 10.77
#